data_AF-A0A3B9K0X4-F1
#
_entry.id   AF-A0A3B9K0X4-F1
#
_cell.length_a   1.000
_cell.length_b   1.000
_cell.length_c   1.000
_cell.angle_alpha   90.00
_cell.angle_beta   90.00
_cell.angle_gamma   90.00
#
_symmetry.space_group_name_H-M   'P 1'
#
loop_
_entity.id
_entity.type
_entity.pdbx_description
1 polymer ?
#
loop_
_entity_poly.entity_id
_entity_poly.type
_entity_poly.pdbx_seq_one_letter_code
_entity_poly.pdbx_strand_id
1 'polypeptide(L)'
;QLPLVGTNDLHYTEKEDSVAHDALLCVQVGSNLDDPNRFKFQSEEYYLKSSKQMRELFAEIPEAADNTLLIAERSEIDFSKRDLMPRFPVPEGQTEAGLLEKEVWDGMNTRFPDGYSDEHKRQAAYEIDVIKSMGFPGYFLVVSDFIRWARAQGIRVGPGRGSAAGSLASYALGITELDPLKHDLIFERFLNPERLSMPDIDVDFDDRRRSEVIKYVTQKYGDDRVAQIVTFGTIKAKQALKDASRVMALPYSVGERLTKAMPPMVLGRDIALNDLVDPDSERYSEAAEFREIIETDPQSQEVFKLAKGLESLKRQWGVHAAGVIMSAEPLMDVIPIMKREEDGAIITQFDQPPCEE
;
A
#
# COMPACT_ATOMS: atom_id res chain seq x y z
N GLN A 1 -4.77 44.67 2.45
CA GLN A 1 -3.42 44.10 2.22
C GLN A 1 -3.47 42.65 2.70
N LEU A 2 -2.96 41.69 1.93
CA LEU A 2 -2.98 40.27 2.34
C LEU A 2 -1.76 39.99 3.26
N PRO A 3 -1.93 39.27 4.39
CA PRO A 3 -0.81 38.88 5.24
C PRO A 3 0.20 37.99 4.49
N LEU A 4 1.49 38.22 4.72
CA LEU A 4 2.57 37.42 4.14
C LEU A 4 2.88 36.21 5.02
N VAL A 5 3.31 35.10 4.42
CA VAL A 5 3.72 33.88 5.12
C VAL A 5 5.08 33.44 4.59
N GLY A 6 6.04 33.25 5.49
CA GLY A 6 7.41 32.83 5.16
C GLY A 6 7.55 31.31 5.21
N THR A 7 7.86 30.68 4.08
CA THR A 7 8.17 29.25 3.98
C THR A 7 9.55 29.04 3.33
N ASN A 8 10.11 27.84 3.43
CA ASN A 8 11.45 27.52 2.89
C ASN A 8 11.44 26.46 1.78
N ASP A 9 10.24 26.11 1.26
CA ASP A 9 10.06 25.16 0.15
C ASP A 9 10.90 23.88 0.28
N LEU A 10 10.69 23.17 1.38
CA LEU A 10 11.56 22.06 1.81
C LEU A 10 11.54 20.90 0.81
N HIS A 11 12.72 20.41 0.44
CA HIS A 11 12.90 19.23 -0.43
C HIS A 11 13.73 18.12 0.23
N TYR A 12 14.41 18.43 1.33
CA TYR A 12 15.20 17.49 2.11
C TYR A 12 15.27 17.94 3.59
N THR A 13 15.78 17.08 4.48
CA THR A 13 15.71 17.32 5.93
C THR A 13 16.90 18.15 6.41
N GLU A 14 18.11 17.68 6.14
CA GLU A 14 19.36 18.32 6.59
C GLU A 14 20.08 18.98 5.43
N LYS A 15 20.96 19.96 5.71
CA LYS A 15 21.66 20.70 4.63
C LYS A 15 22.54 19.79 3.78
N GLU A 16 23.15 18.78 4.40
CA GLU A 16 24.04 17.81 3.77
C GLU A 16 23.31 16.88 2.79
N ASP A 17 21.98 16.73 2.91
CA ASP A 17 21.16 15.92 2.01
C ASP A 17 21.00 16.54 0.61
N SER A 18 21.42 17.79 0.43
CA SER A 18 21.43 18.49 -0.87
C SER A 18 22.15 17.70 -1.98
N VAL A 19 23.21 16.97 -1.63
CA VAL A 19 23.95 16.10 -2.56
C VAL A 19 23.12 14.91 -3.02
N ALA A 20 22.42 14.26 -2.09
CA ALA A 20 21.53 13.15 -2.41
C ALA A 20 20.32 13.61 -3.22
N HIS A 21 19.79 14.79 -2.90
CA HIS A 21 18.70 15.42 -3.65
C HIS A 21 19.10 15.73 -5.11
N ASP A 22 20.26 16.35 -5.36
CA ASP A 22 20.75 16.61 -6.73
C ASP A 22 20.94 15.31 -7.53
N ALA A 23 21.46 14.26 -6.87
CA ALA A 23 21.56 12.93 -7.48
C ALA A 23 20.19 12.29 -7.75
N LEU A 24 19.21 12.46 -6.86
CA LEU A 24 17.84 11.97 -7.07
C LEU A 24 17.19 12.63 -8.30
N LEU A 25 17.37 13.95 -8.47
CA LEU A 25 16.91 14.66 -9.66
C LEU A 25 17.54 14.10 -10.93
N CYS A 26 18.85 13.81 -10.91
CA CYS A 26 19.54 13.16 -12.02
C CYS A 26 18.97 11.76 -12.33
N VAL A 27 18.67 10.97 -11.28
CA VAL A 27 18.04 9.66 -11.44
C VAL A 27 16.69 9.78 -12.14
N GLN A 28 15.89 10.79 -11.77
CA GLN A 28 14.55 11.03 -12.29
C GLN A 28 14.55 11.46 -13.77
N VAL A 29 15.40 12.42 -14.14
CA VAL A 29 15.44 12.95 -15.53
C VAL A 29 16.38 12.19 -16.46
N GLY A 30 17.17 11.25 -15.92
CA GLY A 30 18.11 10.46 -16.70
C GLY A 30 19.38 11.20 -17.11
N SER A 31 19.83 12.18 -16.31
CA SER A 31 21.06 12.94 -16.53
C SER A 31 22.20 12.49 -15.60
N ASN A 32 23.39 13.04 -15.82
CA ASN A 32 24.56 12.85 -14.96
C ASN A 32 24.87 14.13 -14.16
N LEU A 33 25.60 13.99 -13.06
CA LEU A 33 26.01 15.09 -12.18
C LEU A 33 27.02 16.06 -12.84
N ASP A 34 27.77 15.60 -13.83
CA ASP A 34 28.72 16.41 -14.59
C ASP A 34 28.06 17.21 -15.74
N ASP A 35 26.81 16.89 -16.10
CA ASP A 35 26.06 17.65 -17.10
C ASP A 35 25.73 19.06 -16.56
N PRO A 36 26.23 20.13 -17.21
CA PRO A 36 25.96 21.50 -16.79
C PRO A 36 24.50 21.93 -17.02
N ASN A 37 23.78 21.27 -17.93
CA ASN A 37 22.40 21.56 -18.27
C ASN A 37 21.38 20.68 -17.54
N ARG A 38 21.84 19.84 -16.60
CA ARG A 38 20.94 18.98 -15.81
C ARG A 38 19.93 19.81 -15.03
N PHE A 39 18.79 19.20 -14.76
CA PHE A 39 17.82 19.77 -13.83
C PHE A 39 18.38 19.70 -12.39
N LYS A 40 18.64 20.87 -11.80
CA LYS A 40 19.15 21.01 -10.43
C LYS A 40 18.63 22.28 -9.79
N PHE A 41 18.66 22.31 -8.46
CA PHE A 41 18.28 23.48 -7.68
C PHE A 41 19.45 24.48 -7.64
N GLN A 42 19.13 25.78 -7.48
CA GLN A 42 20.13 26.85 -7.53
C GLN A 42 20.85 27.09 -6.19
N SER A 43 20.39 26.47 -5.11
CA SER A 43 20.99 26.59 -3.78
C SER A 43 20.86 25.28 -3.00
N GLU A 44 21.58 25.18 -1.89
CA GLU A 44 21.52 24.06 -0.94
C GLU A 44 20.60 24.37 0.25
N GLU A 45 19.80 25.44 0.19
CA GLU A 45 19.08 26.00 1.34
C GLU A 45 17.65 25.45 1.52
N TYR A 46 17.25 24.40 0.79
CA TYR A 46 15.90 23.79 0.82
C TYR A 46 15.74 22.69 1.90
N TYR A 47 16.47 22.83 3.01
CA TYR A 47 16.41 21.94 4.16
C TYR A 47 15.54 22.50 5.29
N LEU A 48 15.19 21.68 6.28
CA LEU A 48 14.39 22.09 7.43
C LEU A 48 15.21 23.02 8.35
N LYS A 49 15.19 24.32 8.05
CA LYS A 49 15.83 25.36 8.86
C LYS A 49 15.23 25.42 10.25
N SER A 50 16.08 25.65 11.25
CA SER A 50 15.66 25.98 12.60
C SER A 50 14.82 27.26 12.63
N SER A 51 13.96 27.39 13.63
CA SER A 51 13.16 28.60 13.86
C SER A 51 14.01 29.87 13.97
N LYS A 52 15.23 29.77 14.50
CA LYS A 52 16.20 30.87 14.51
C LYS A 52 16.63 31.27 13.10
N GLN A 53 17.08 30.32 12.28
CA GLN A 53 17.48 30.56 10.89
C GLN A 53 16.33 31.17 10.06
N MET A 54 15.09 30.71 10.27
CA MET A 54 13.92 31.27 9.59
C MET A 54 13.62 32.70 10.04
N ARG A 55 13.73 33.01 11.35
CA ARG A 55 13.55 34.39 11.84
C ARG A 55 14.64 35.34 11.34
N GLU A 56 15.87 34.86 11.20
CA GLU A 56 16.96 35.64 10.60
C GLU A 56 16.69 35.90 9.10
N LEU A 57 16.20 34.89 8.37
CA LEU A 57 15.84 35.02 6.94
C LEU A 57 14.73 36.06 6.70
N PHE A 58 13.74 36.13 7.60
CA PHE A 58 12.61 37.06 7.53
C PHE A 58 12.76 38.26 8.50
N ALA A 59 13.97 38.64 8.88
CA ALA A 59 14.19 39.70 9.89
C ALA A 59 13.59 41.07 9.49
N GLU A 60 13.54 41.37 8.20
CA GLU A 60 12.91 42.61 7.68
C GLU A 60 11.38 42.56 7.69
N ILE A 61 10.79 41.36 7.75
CA ILE A 61 9.34 41.13 7.76
C ILE A 61 9.00 40.06 8.82
N PRO A 62 9.15 40.35 10.13
CA PRO A 62 8.96 39.36 11.19
C PRO A 62 7.58 38.69 11.17
N GLU A 63 6.56 39.44 10.77
CA GLU A 63 5.18 38.98 10.62
C GLU A 63 5.06 37.77 9.68
N ALA A 64 5.93 37.64 8.67
CA ALA A 64 5.92 36.49 7.77
C ALA A 64 6.21 35.18 8.49
N ALA A 65 7.11 35.19 9.48
CA ALA A 65 7.39 34.04 10.31
C ALA A 65 6.29 33.82 11.36
N ASP A 66 5.77 34.88 11.98
CA ASP A 66 4.72 34.77 13.00
C ASP A 66 3.39 34.25 12.42
N ASN A 67 3.04 34.64 11.20
CA ASN A 67 1.83 34.18 10.51
C ASN A 67 1.81 32.66 10.27
N THR A 68 2.97 31.99 10.24
CA THR A 68 3.03 30.51 10.16
C THR A 68 2.38 29.85 11.38
N LEU A 69 2.57 30.42 12.57
CA LEU A 69 1.99 29.92 13.82
C LEU A 69 0.48 30.16 13.86
N LEU A 70 0.01 31.30 13.36
CA LEU A 70 -1.42 31.59 13.26
C LEU A 70 -2.15 30.62 12.33
N ILE A 71 -1.51 30.21 11.24
CA ILE A 71 -2.06 29.19 10.33
C ILE A 71 -2.07 27.82 11.03
N ALA A 72 -0.96 27.46 11.68
CA ALA A 72 -0.85 26.19 12.40
C ALA A 72 -1.91 26.07 13.51
N GLU A 73 -2.13 27.11 14.31
CA GLU A 73 -3.14 27.14 15.38
C GLU A 73 -4.57 27.00 14.87
N ARG A 74 -4.86 27.50 13.67
CA ARG A 74 -6.20 27.45 13.04
C ARG A 74 -6.45 26.19 12.22
N SER A 75 -5.42 25.37 12.01
CA SER A 75 -5.52 24.17 11.18
C SER A 75 -6.06 23.01 12.02
N GLU A 76 -7.36 22.80 11.97
CA GLU A 76 -8.03 21.65 12.58
C GLU A 76 -8.30 20.59 11.50
N ILE A 77 -7.64 19.45 11.61
CA ILE A 77 -7.80 18.31 10.69
C ILE A 77 -8.14 17.07 11.52
N ASP A 78 -9.17 16.35 11.10
CA ASP A 78 -9.59 15.09 11.72
C ASP A 78 -9.47 13.94 10.73
N PHE A 79 -8.65 12.95 11.08
CA PHE A 79 -8.49 11.67 10.38
C PHE A 79 -9.13 10.53 11.19
N SER A 80 -10.23 10.81 11.88
CA SER A 80 -10.97 9.81 12.66
C SER A 80 -11.40 8.64 11.79
N LYS A 81 -11.34 7.44 12.37
CA LYS A 81 -11.72 6.19 11.69
C LYS A 81 -13.21 6.21 11.37
N ARG A 82 -13.56 5.82 10.15
CA ARG A 82 -14.94 5.78 9.65
C ARG A 82 -15.26 4.38 9.11
N ASP A 83 -16.46 3.88 9.40
CA ASP A 83 -16.96 2.67 8.75
C ASP A 83 -17.45 3.01 7.33
N LEU A 84 -16.59 2.75 6.36
CA LEU A 84 -16.85 2.97 4.93
C LEU A 84 -17.04 1.64 4.18
N MET A 85 -17.45 0.58 4.89
CA MET A 85 -17.72 -0.71 4.27
C MET A 85 -18.72 -0.60 3.11
N PRO A 86 -18.44 -1.21 1.95
CA PRO A 86 -19.34 -1.16 0.80
C PRO A 86 -20.75 -1.62 1.16
N ARG A 87 -21.74 -0.82 0.77
CA ARG A 87 -23.16 -1.13 1.01
C ARG A 87 -23.71 -1.95 -0.14
N PHE A 88 -24.30 -3.09 0.18
CA PHE A 88 -24.94 -3.95 -0.80
C PHE A 88 -26.36 -3.44 -1.12
N PRO A 89 -26.74 -3.32 -2.41
CA PRO A 89 -28.09 -2.91 -2.77
C PRO A 89 -29.10 -3.99 -2.38
N VAL A 90 -29.97 -3.68 -1.41
CA VAL A 90 -31.04 -4.57 -0.94
C VAL A 90 -32.41 -4.15 -1.51
N PRO A 91 -33.34 -5.09 -1.76
CA PRO A 91 -34.71 -4.75 -2.12
C PRO A 91 -35.40 -3.88 -1.08
N GLU A 92 -36.37 -3.08 -1.51
CA GLU A 92 -37.14 -2.20 -0.62
C GLU A 92 -37.77 -3.00 0.55
N GLY A 93 -37.59 -2.49 1.77
CA GLY A 93 -38.09 -3.13 3.00
C GLY A 93 -37.21 -4.27 3.55
N GLN A 94 -36.06 -4.58 2.93
CA GLN A 94 -35.09 -5.54 3.44
C GLN A 94 -33.85 -4.86 4.03
N THR A 95 -33.10 -5.60 4.84
CA THR A 95 -31.80 -5.17 5.39
C THR A 95 -30.69 -6.10 4.89
N GLU A 96 -29.45 -5.62 4.87
CA GLU A 96 -28.29 -6.47 4.50
C GLU A 96 -28.19 -7.70 5.42
N ALA A 97 -28.47 -7.53 6.71
CA ALA A 97 -28.51 -8.61 7.69
C ALA A 97 -29.57 -9.68 7.36
N GLY A 98 -30.78 -9.25 6.98
CA GLY A 98 -31.86 -10.17 6.61
C GLY A 98 -31.60 -10.88 5.28
N LEU A 99 -31.02 -10.15 4.31
CA LEU A 99 -30.64 -10.73 3.02
C LEU A 99 -29.52 -11.76 3.18
N LEU A 100 -28.47 -11.44 3.96
CA LEU A 100 -27.38 -12.35 4.26
C LEU A 100 -27.90 -13.66 4.86
N GLU A 101 -28.73 -13.59 5.90
CA GLU A 101 -29.28 -14.78 6.55
C GLU A 101 -30.04 -15.66 5.54
N LYS A 102 -30.89 -15.04 4.74
CA LYS A 102 -31.64 -15.76 3.69
C LYS A 102 -30.68 -16.44 2.72
N GLU A 103 -29.69 -15.71 2.18
CA GLU A 103 -28.75 -16.25 1.21
C GLU A 103 -27.86 -17.36 1.78
N VAL A 104 -27.47 -17.27 3.04
CA VAL A 104 -26.72 -18.33 3.72
C VAL A 104 -27.57 -19.60 3.81
N TRP A 105 -28.85 -19.51 4.22
CA TRP A 105 -29.72 -20.68 4.28
C TRP A 105 -30.04 -21.27 2.89
N ASP A 106 -30.29 -20.43 1.90
CA ASP A 106 -30.47 -20.87 0.50
C ASP A 106 -29.20 -21.55 -0.04
N GLY A 107 -28.03 -21.00 0.32
CA GLY A 107 -26.72 -21.57 0.02
C GLY A 107 -26.48 -22.92 0.69
N MET A 108 -26.85 -23.07 1.96
CA MET A 108 -26.80 -24.34 2.69
C MET A 108 -27.64 -25.41 2.00
N ASN A 109 -28.87 -25.09 1.59
CA ASN A 109 -29.74 -26.02 0.84
C ASN A 109 -29.13 -26.42 -0.50
N THR A 110 -28.41 -25.50 -1.16
CA THR A 110 -27.75 -25.74 -2.43
C THR A 110 -26.50 -26.63 -2.27
N ARG A 111 -25.70 -26.39 -1.23
CA ARG A 111 -24.47 -27.16 -0.94
C ARG A 111 -24.77 -28.56 -0.42
N PHE A 112 -25.90 -28.74 0.26
CA PHE A 112 -26.32 -29.98 0.89
C PHE A 112 -27.73 -30.38 0.43
N PRO A 113 -27.90 -30.81 -0.85
CA PRO A 113 -29.21 -31.11 -1.43
C PRO A 113 -29.90 -32.30 -0.75
N ASP A 114 -29.12 -33.22 -0.16
CA ASP A 114 -29.63 -34.38 0.60
C ASP A 114 -29.84 -34.06 2.10
N GLY A 115 -29.68 -32.80 2.49
CA GLY A 115 -29.74 -32.32 3.87
C GLY A 115 -28.37 -32.18 4.54
N TYR A 116 -28.34 -31.40 5.61
CA TYR A 116 -27.14 -31.11 6.42
C TYR A 116 -27.36 -31.51 7.89
N SER A 117 -26.28 -31.78 8.62
CA SER A 117 -26.37 -32.22 10.02
C SER A 117 -26.80 -31.10 10.97
N ASP A 118 -27.25 -31.46 12.17
CA ASP A 118 -27.55 -30.50 13.24
C ASP A 118 -26.33 -29.67 13.66
N GLU A 119 -25.13 -30.19 13.45
CA GLU A 119 -23.88 -29.45 13.66
C GLU A 119 -23.72 -28.33 12.62
N HIS A 120 -23.88 -28.62 11.33
CA HIS A 120 -23.88 -27.62 10.27
C HIS A 120 -24.93 -26.53 10.51
N LYS A 121 -26.14 -26.93 10.90
CA LYS A 121 -27.22 -26.00 11.18
C LYS A 121 -26.87 -25.04 12.33
N ARG A 122 -26.33 -25.58 13.43
CA ARG A 122 -25.93 -24.77 14.59
C ARG A 122 -24.76 -23.85 14.24
N GLN A 123 -23.76 -24.35 13.51
CA GLN A 123 -22.62 -23.55 13.07
C GLN A 123 -23.05 -22.40 12.15
N ALA A 124 -23.88 -22.67 11.13
CA ALA A 124 -24.36 -21.63 10.23
C ALA A 124 -25.16 -20.55 10.97
N ALA A 125 -26.04 -20.93 11.90
CA ALA A 125 -26.80 -19.98 12.71
C ALA A 125 -25.90 -19.10 13.58
N TYR A 126 -24.91 -19.71 14.24
CA TYR A 126 -23.92 -18.97 15.04
C TYR A 126 -23.11 -17.98 14.19
N GLU A 127 -22.59 -18.40 13.03
CA GLU A 127 -21.83 -17.51 12.15
C GLU A 127 -22.68 -16.36 11.62
N ILE A 128 -23.93 -16.62 11.24
CA ILE A 128 -24.89 -15.57 10.83
C ILE A 128 -25.05 -14.54 11.94
N ASP A 129 -25.24 -14.97 13.19
CA ASP A 129 -25.44 -14.06 14.32
C ASP A 129 -24.18 -13.24 14.62
N VAL A 130 -23.00 -13.85 14.57
CA VAL A 130 -21.73 -13.13 14.75
C VAL A 130 -21.53 -12.09 13.64
N ILE A 131 -21.69 -12.47 12.37
CA ILE A 131 -21.53 -11.55 11.23
C ILE A 131 -22.48 -10.35 11.34
N LYS A 132 -23.75 -10.60 11.73
CA LYS A 132 -24.74 -9.53 11.97
C LYS A 132 -24.34 -8.61 13.10
N SER A 133 -23.93 -9.17 14.24
CA SER A 133 -23.56 -8.40 15.43
C SER A 133 -22.35 -7.48 15.22
N MET A 134 -21.42 -7.92 14.36
CA MET A 134 -20.19 -7.17 14.05
C MET A 134 -20.36 -6.18 12.89
N GLY A 135 -21.51 -6.16 12.23
CA GLY A 135 -21.80 -5.19 11.16
C GLY A 135 -21.24 -5.54 9.78
N PHE A 136 -20.87 -6.80 9.53
CA PHE A 136 -20.32 -7.25 8.24
C PHE A 136 -21.28 -7.90 7.22
N PRO A 137 -22.63 -7.86 7.31
CA PRO A 137 -23.47 -8.46 6.27
C PRO A 137 -23.24 -7.94 4.85
N GLY A 138 -23.10 -6.61 4.69
CA GLY A 138 -22.85 -5.99 3.39
C GLY A 138 -21.57 -6.51 2.73
N TYR A 139 -20.49 -6.63 3.51
CA TYR A 139 -19.21 -7.13 3.04
C TYR A 139 -19.31 -8.55 2.46
N PHE A 140 -19.94 -9.48 3.18
CA PHE A 140 -20.14 -10.86 2.69
C PHE A 140 -21.00 -10.91 1.42
N LEU A 141 -22.06 -10.10 1.36
CA LEU A 141 -22.93 -10.03 0.18
C LEU A 141 -22.19 -9.49 -1.04
N VAL A 142 -21.37 -8.45 -0.88
CA VAL A 142 -20.53 -7.89 -1.95
C VAL A 142 -19.54 -8.92 -2.48
N VAL A 143 -18.82 -9.59 -1.57
CA VAL A 143 -17.83 -10.61 -1.95
C VAL A 143 -18.49 -11.81 -2.66
N SER A 144 -19.59 -12.30 -2.10
CA SER A 144 -20.41 -13.36 -2.70
C SER A 144 -20.88 -12.99 -4.11
N ASP A 145 -21.32 -11.75 -4.31
CA ASP A 145 -21.90 -11.29 -5.57
C ASP A 145 -20.91 -11.28 -6.73
N PHE A 146 -19.73 -10.67 -6.58
CA PHE A 146 -18.77 -10.65 -7.68
C PHE A 146 -18.16 -12.03 -7.95
N ILE A 147 -18.08 -12.91 -6.94
CA ILE A 147 -17.68 -14.31 -7.12
C ILE A 147 -18.71 -15.07 -7.94
N ARG A 148 -20.00 -14.97 -7.57
CA ARG A 148 -21.10 -15.62 -8.31
C ARG A 148 -21.17 -15.09 -9.75
N TRP A 149 -21.03 -13.79 -9.94
CA TRP A 149 -20.96 -13.18 -11.27
C TRP A 149 -19.80 -13.73 -12.08
N ALA A 150 -18.58 -13.77 -11.52
CA ALA A 150 -17.40 -14.29 -12.20
C ALA A 150 -17.60 -15.73 -12.68
N ARG A 151 -18.14 -16.60 -11.81
CA ARG A 151 -18.46 -18.00 -12.16
C ARG A 151 -19.51 -18.09 -13.26
N ALA A 152 -20.55 -17.26 -13.21
CA ALA A 152 -21.58 -17.21 -14.25
C ALA A 152 -21.03 -16.77 -15.62
N GLN A 153 -19.97 -15.95 -15.64
CA GLN A 153 -19.23 -15.58 -16.86
C GLN A 153 -18.16 -16.60 -17.28
N GLY A 154 -18.09 -17.76 -16.61
CA GLY A 154 -17.09 -18.79 -16.87
C GLY A 154 -15.66 -18.40 -16.46
N ILE A 155 -15.50 -17.40 -15.58
CA ILE A 155 -14.22 -17.05 -14.98
C ILE A 155 -13.95 -18.04 -13.86
N ARG A 156 -12.76 -18.67 -13.87
CA ARG A 156 -12.37 -19.57 -12.78
C ARG A 156 -12.05 -18.76 -11.54
N VAL A 157 -12.63 -19.18 -10.43
CA VAL A 157 -12.39 -18.63 -9.09
C VAL A 157 -11.71 -19.73 -8.27
N GLY A 158 -10.70 -19.35 -7.48
CA GLY A 158 -10.04 -20.26 -6.56
C GLY A 158 -11.01 -20.81 -5.51
N PRO A 159 -10.64 -21.89 -4.80
CA PRO A 159 -11.47 -22.50 -3.75
C PRO A 159 -11.59 -21.65 -2.47
N GLY A 160 -10.90 -20.49 -2.42
CA GLY A 160 -10.74 -19.65 -1.23
C GLY A 160 -9.36 -19.85 -0.60
N ARG A 161 -8.80 -18.77 -0.03
CA ARG A 161 -7.53 -18.78 0.70
C ARG A 161 -7.65 -18.03 2.04
N GLY A 162 -6.65 -18.19 2.88
CA GLY A 162 -6.60 -17.53 4.19
C GLY A 162 -7.65 -18.07 5.16
N SER A 163 -8.03 -17.25 6.14
CA SER A 163 -8.93 -17.65 7.22
C SER A 163 -10.38 -17.78 6.78
N ALA A 164 -10.80 -17.10 5.70
CA ALA A 164 -12.16 -17.17 5.17
C ALA A 164 -12.65 -18.60 4.88
N ALA A 165 -11.73 -19.53 4.58
CA ALA A 165 -12.04 -20.95 4.40
C ALA A 165 -12.60 -21.65 5.64
N GLY A 166 -12.43 -21.07 6.84
CA GLY A 166 -12.98 -21.57 8.10
C GLY A 166 -14.44 -21.18 8.37
N SER A 167 -15.09 -20.45 7.47
CA SER A 167 -16.48 -20.00 7.64
C SER A 167 -17.46 -20.83 6.81
N LEU A 168 -18.43 -21.43 7.49
CA LEU A 168 -19.54 -22.14 6.85
C LEU A 168 -20.46 -21.18 6.10
N ALA A 169 -20.62 -19.94 6.60
CA ALA A 169 -21.34 -18.89 5.87
C ALA A 169 -20.64 -18.54 4.54
N SER A 170 -19.30 -18.48 4.52
CA SER A 170 -18.52 -18.26 3.29
C SER A 170 -18.70 -19.42 2.30
N TYR A 171 -18.70 -20.66 2.79
CA TYR A 171 -18.94 -21.84 1.96
C TYR A 171 -20.36 -21.86 1.37
N ALA A 172 -21.37 -21.56 2.19
CA ALA A 172 -22.77 -21.48 1.79
C ALA A 172 -23.00 -20.40 0.73
N LEU A 173 -22.39 -19.22 0.90
CA LEU A 173 -22.54 -18.10 -0.05
C LEU A 173 -21.81 -18.33 -1.38
N GLY A 174 -20.90 -19.30 -1.45
CA GLY A 174 -20.09 -19.58 -2.64
C GLY A 174 -18.75 -18.83 -2.67
N ILE A 175 -18.38 -18.19 -1.55
CA ILE A 175 -17.11 -17.48 -1.39
C ILE A 175 -15.95 -18.49 -1.36
N THR A 176 -16.12 -19.57 -0.60
CA THR A 176 -15.18 -20.70 -0.53
C THR A 176 -15.82 -21.98 -1.09
N GLU A 177 -15.00 -22.96 -1.45
CA GLU A 177 -15.43 -24.26 -2.02
C GLU A 177 -15.23 -25.45 -1.09
N LEU A 178 -14.83 -25.20 0.16
CA LEU A 178 -14.50 -26.25 1.11
C LEU A 178 -15.44 -26.17 2.31
N ASP A 179 -16.02 -27.31 2.69
CA ASP A 179 -16.82 -27.48 3.90
C ASP A 179 -15.89 -27.43 5.14
N PRO A 180 -15.95 -26.37 5.95
CA PRO A 180 -15.00 -26.19 7.05
C PRO A 180 -15.14 -27.26 8.14
N LEU A 181 -16.34 -27.78 8.38
CA LEU A 181 -16.59 -28.75 9.44
C LEU A 181 -15.99 -30.12 9.10
N LYS A 182 -16.01 -30.50 7.83
CA LYS A 182 -15.37 -31.74 7.36
C LYS A 182 -13.84 -31.72 7.54
N HIS A 183 -13.25 -30.53 7.64
CA HIS A 183 -11.81 -30.32 7.68
C HIS A 183 -11.33 -29.72 9.01
N ASP A 184 -12.17 -29.72 10.05
CA ASP A 184 -11.88 -29.18 11.38
C ASP A 184 -11.36 -27.72 11.34
N LEU A 185 -11.86 -26.93 10.39
CA LEU A 185 -11.51 -25.51 10.27
C LEU A 185 -12.38 -24.67 11.23
N ILE A 186 -11.76 -23.63 11.79
CA ILE A 186 -12.32 -22.88 12.92
C ILE A 186 -12.75 -21.49 12.46
N PHE A 187 -14.02 -21.14 12.67
CA PHE A 187 -14.59 -19.84 12.31
C PHE A 187 -13.93 -18.67 13.05
N GLU A 188 -13.63 -18.83 14.35
CA GLU A 188 -13.03 -17.78 15.19
C GLU A 188 -11.62 -17.38 14.74
N ARG A 189 -10.96 -18.24 13.94
CA ARG A 189 -9.67 -17.88 13.32
C ARG A 189 -9.85 -16.82 12.23
N PHE A 190 -11.03 -16.76 11.64
CA PHE A 190 -11.46 -15.77 10.65
C PHE A 190 -12.11 -14.57 11.31
N LEU A 191 -13.17 -14.79 12.08
CA LEU A 191 -13.94 -13.72 12.70
C LEU A 191 -14.14 -14.04 14.19
N ASN A 192 -13.40 -13.33 15.04
CA ASN A 192 -13.45 -13.54 16.48
C ASN A 192 -14.47 -12.58 17.11
N PRO A 193 -15.55 -13.07 17.75
CA PRO A 193 -16.58 -12.22 18.36
C PRO A 193 -16.06 -11.36 19.52
N GLU A 194 -14.96 -11.76 20.18
CA GLU A 194 -14.34 -11.00 21.28
C GLU A 194 -13.43 -9.88 20.79
N ARG A 195 -13.10 -9.85 19.49
CA ARG A 195 -12.21 -8.85 18.88
C ARG A 195 -12.82 -8.31 17.59
N LEU A 196 -13.38 -7.10 17.69
CA LEU A 196 -13.74 -6.28 16.52
C LEU A 196 -12.48 -6.03 15.68
N SER A 197 -12.36 -6.79 14.61
CA SER A 197 -11.34 -6.68 13.57
C SER A 197 -12.03 -6.88 12.23
N MET A 198 -11.60 -6.14 11.21
CA MET A 198 -12.17 -6.29 9.88
C MET A 198 -11.81 -7.66 9.32
N PRO A 199 -12.77 -8.43 8.80
CA PRO A 199 -12.47 -9.67 8.11
C PRO A 199 -11.74 -9.39 6.80
N ASP A 200 -10.72 -10.18 6.51
CA ASP A 200 -9.99 -10.14 5.24
C ASP A 200 -10.35 -11.38 4.40
N ILE A 201 -11.14 -11.17 3.34
CA ILE A 201 -11.50 -12.20 2.36
C ILE A 201 -10.74 -11.94 1.07
N ASP A 202 -9.63 -12.66 0.94
CA ASP A 202 -8.86 -12.75 -0.28
C ASP A 202 -9.50 -13.71 -1.30
N VAL A 203 -9.66 -13.25 -2.54
CA VAL A 203 -10.27 -14.02 -3.63
C VAL A 203 -9.33 -14.15 -4.82
N ASP A 204 -9.06 -15.39 -5.23
CA ASP A 204 -8.24 -15.69 -6.40
C ASP A 204 -9.08 -15.84 -7.66
N PHE A 205 -8.66 -15.21 -8.76
CA PHE A 205 -9.28 -15.29 -10.08
C PHE A 205 -8.27 -15.75 -11.14
N ASP A 206 -8.77 -16.25 -12.27
CA ASP A 206 -7.95 -16.38 -13.49
C ASP A 206 -7.35 -15.01 -13.86
N ASP A 207 -6.03 -14.90 -13.76
CA ASP A 207 -5.25 -13.67 -13.98
C ASP A 207 -5.65 -12.94 -15.27
N ARG A 208 -5.88 -13.71 -16.34
CA ARG A 208 -6.22 -13.19 -17.67
C ARG A 208 -7.58 -12.49 -17.73
N ARG A 209 -8.48 -12.78 -16.79
CA ARG A 209 -9.86 -12.28 -16.76
C ARG A 209 -10.18 -11.48 -15.51
N ARG A 210 -9.21 -11.24 -14.63
CA ARG A 210 -9.39 -10.45 -13.40
C ARG A 210 -9.92 -9.05 -13.67
N SER A 211 -9.45 -8.39 -14.73
CA SER A 211 -9.92 -7.06 -15.13
C SER A 211 -11.42 -7.00 -15.44
N GLU A 212 -12.03 -8.12 -15.88
CA GLU A 212 -13.48 -8.20 -16.10
C GLU A 212 -14.26 -8.13 -14.78
N VAL A 213 -13.75 -8.78 -13.74
CA VAL A 213 -14.35 -8.74 -12.39
C VAL A 213 -14.25 -7.35 -11.79
N ILE A 214 -13.08 -6.70 -11.91
CA ILE A 214 -12.90 -5.31 -11.45
C ILE A 214 -13.89 -4.41 -12.17
N LYS A 215 -14.00 -4.53 -13.50
CA LYS A 215 -14.96 -3.75 -14.30
C LYS A 215 -16.41 -3.97 -13.85
N TYR A 216 -16.81 -5.21 -13.55
CA TYR A 216 -18.14 -5.51 -13.02
C TYR A 216 -18.39 -4.79 -11.68
N VAL A 217 -17.43 -4.92 -10.75
CA VAL A 217 -17.52 -4.27 -9.43
C VAL A 217 -17.62 -2.75 -9.58
N THR A 218 -16.77 -2.14 -10.42
CA THR A 218 -16.83 -0.70 -10.71
C THR A 218 -18.19 -0.29 -11.30
N GLN A 219 -18.71 -1.04 -12.26
CA GLN A 219 -20.01 -0.73 -12.89
C GLN A 219 -21.19 -0.87 -11.93
N LYS A 220 -21.14 -1.84 -11.01
CA LYS A 220 -22.23 -2.14 -10.10
C LYS A 220 -22.23 -1.24 -8.87
N TYR A 221 -21.05 -0.97 -8.30
CA TYR A 221 -20.90 -0.27 -7.02
C TYR A 221 -20.53 1.21 -7.17
N GLY A 222 -20.21 1.67 -8.37
CA GLY A 222 -19.88 3.07 -8.68
C GLY A 222 -18.43 3.24 -9.08
N ASP A 223 -18.19 4.01 -10.16
CA ASP A 223 -16.84 4.34 -10.63
C ASP A 223 -16.14 5.37 -9.74
N ASP A 224 -16.91 6.13 -8.97
CA ASP A 224 -16.47 7.05 -7.93
C ASP A 224 -16.13 6.37 -6.59
N ARG A 225 -16.44 5.07 -6.44
CA ARG A 225 -16.34 4.32 -5.18
C ARG A 225 -15.38 3.15 -5.21
N VAL A 226 -14.83 2.83 -6.38
CA VAL A 226 -13.95 1.68 -6.60
C VAL A 226 -12.64 2.15 -7.22
N ALA A 227 -11.51 1.83 -6.58
CA ALA A 227 -10.18 2.18 -7.09
C ALA A 227 -9.19 1.05 -6.87
N GLN A 228 -8.16 0.98 -7.72
CA GLN A 228 -7.00 0.14 -7.44
C GLN A 228 -6.08 0.80 -6.41
N ILE A 229 -5.32 0.03 -5.66
CA ILE A 229 -4.43 0.58 -4.63
C ILE A 229 -3.09 0.97 -5.24
N VAL A 230 -2.51 2.11 -4.89
CA VAL A 230 -1.15 2.48 -5.32
C VAL A 230 -0.08 1.65 -4.61
N THR A 231 1.01 1.38 -5.32
CA THR A 231 2.26 0.91 -4.72
C THR A 231 3.37 1.91 -4.95
N PHE A 232 4.18 2.18 -3.95
CA PHE A 232 5.35 3.05 -4.10
C PHE A 232 6.63 2.22 -4.24
N GLY A 233 7.28 2.34 -5.39
CA GLY A 233 8.58 1.74 -5.66
C GLY A 233 9.67 2.42 -4.83
N THR A 234 10.19 1.70 -3.83
CA THR A 234 11.34 2.16 -3.02
C THR A 234 12.66 1.76 -3.67
N ILE A 235 13.64 2.67 -3.70
CA ILE A 235 15.00 2.37 -4.16
C ILE A 235 15.66 1.41 -3.16
N LYS A 236 15.96 0.19 -3.62
CA LYS A 236 16.65 -0.85 -2.82
C LYS A 236 18.17 -0.70 -2.90
N ALA A 237 18.90 -1.22 -1.91
CA ALA A 237 20.36 -1.14 -1.78
C ALA A 237 21.13 -1.34 -3.11
N LYS A 238 20.92 -2.48 -3.79
CA LYS A 238 21.59 -2.77 -5.08
C LYS A 238 21.24 -1.76 -6.17
N GLN A 239 19.99 -1.30 -6.21
CA GLN A 239 19.55 -0.31 -7.18
C GLN A 239 20.13 1.07 -6.87
N ALA A 240 20.23 1.46 -5.59
CA ALA A 240 20.87 2.69 -5.16
C ALA A 240 22.35 2.74 -5.58
N LEU A 241 23.10 1.65 -5.43
CA LEU A 241 24.50 1.56 -5.90
C LEU A 241 24.63 1.73 -7.42
N LYS A 242 23.73 1.09 -8.18
CA LYS A 242 23.71 1.21 -9.65
C LYS A 242 23.33 2.61 -10.10
N ASP A 243 22.31 3.21 -9.47
CA ASP A 243 21.87 4.57 -9.80
C ASP A 243 22.93 5.61 -9.43
N ALA A 244 23.56 5.49 -8.25
CA ALA A 244 24.68 6.35 -7.83
C ALA A 244 25.85 6.26 -8.82
N SER A 245 26.28 5.05 -9.19
CA SER A 245 27.34 4.84 -10.19
C SER A 245 26.98 5.47 -11.54
N ARG A 246 25.72 5.35 -11.97
CA ARG A 246 25.23 5.89 -13.24
C ARG A 246 25.26 7.42 -13.24
N VAL A 247 24.67 8.07 -12.23
CA VAL A 247 24.59 9.54 -12.19
C VAL A 247 25.96 10.20 -12.00
N MET A 248 26.93 9.49 -11.42
CA MET A 248 28.33 9.93 -11.36
C MET A 248 29.09 9.72 -12.68
N ALA A 249 28.43 9.28 -13.75
CA ALA A 249 29.03 8.97 -15.05
C ALA A 249 30.16 7.93 -15.01
N LEU A 250 30.15 7.04 -14.01
CA LEU A 250 31.15 5.98 -13.86
C LEU A 250 30.83 4.78 -14.77
N PRO A 251 31.83 3.99 -15.17
CA PRO A 251 31.60 2.75 -15.91
C PRO A 251 30.64 1.81 -15.17
N TYR A 252 29.74 1.14 -15.90
CA TYR A 252 28.78 0.17 -15.35
C TYR A 252 29.44 -0.90 -14.45
N SER A 253 30.69 -1.26 -14.76
CA SER A 253 31.49 -2.22 -13.99
C SER A 253 31.70 -1.82 -12.53
N VAL A 254 31.71 -0.52 -12.19
CA VAL A 254 31.90 -0.04 -10.81
C VAL A 254 30.68 -0.40 -9.97
N GLY A 255 29.48 -0.02 -10.41
CA GLY A 255 28.23 -0.40 -9.75
C GLY A 255 28.02 -1.92 -9.74
N GLU A 256 28.35 -2.62 -10.83
CA GLU A 256 28.24 -4.08 -10.88
C GLU A 256 29.16 -4.76 -9.85
N ARG A 257 30.42 -4.34 -9.73
CA ARG A 257 31.36 -4.86 -8.73
C ARG A 257 30.81 -4.71 -7.31
N LEU A 258 30.31 -3.51 -6.97
CA LEU A 258 29.69 -3.26 -5.67
C LEU A 258 28.48 -4.15 -5.41
N THR A 259 27.56 -4.28 -6.38
CA THR A 259 26.37 -5.11 -6.21
C THR A 259 26.64 -6.62 -6.12
N LYS A 260 27.73 -7.11 -6.74
CA LYS A 260 28.16 -8.52 -6.65
C LYS A 260 28.83 -8.84 -5.32
N ALA A 261 29.55 -7.88 -4.74
CA ALA A 261 30.18 -8.03 -3.43
C ALA A 261 29.17 -7.93 -2.27
N MET A 262 27.93 -7.53 -2.53
CA MET A 262 26.89 -7.52 -1.51
C MET A 262 26.53 -8.95 -1.08
N PRO A 263 26.27 -9.18 0.23
CA PRO A 263 25.75 -10.45 0.73
C PRO A 263 24.49 -10.92 -0.01
N PRO A 264 24.24 -12.24 -0.06
CA PRO A 264 23.01 -12.77 -0.67
C PRO A 264 21.77 -12.28 0.06
N MET A 265 20.64 -12.23 -0.66
CA MET A 265 19.35 -11.86 -0.08
C MET A 265 18.88 -12.92 0.92
N VAL A 266 18.27 -12.48 2.01
CA VAL A 266 17.57 -13.35 2.97
C VAL A 266 16.09 -13.05 2.87
N LEU A 267 15.27 -14.08 2.63
CA LEU A 267 13.81 -13.95 2.44
C LEU A 267 13.43 -12.89 1.38
N GLY A 268 14.22 -12.79 0.31
CA GLY A 268 14.00 -11.82 -0.78
C GLY A 268 14.34 -10.37 -0.43
N ARG A 269 15.03 -10.11 0.68
CA ARG A 269 15.47 -8.77 1.10
C ARG A 269 16.99 -8.65 1.04
N ASP A 270 17.47 -7.59 0.39
CA ASP A 270 18.87 -7.18 0.50
C ASP A 270 19.15 -6.63 1.90
N ILE A 271 20.42 -6.72 2.33
CA ILE A 271 20.93 -5.98 3.49
C ILE A 271 20.92 -4.47 3.18
N ALA A 272 20.60 -3.63 4.16
CA ALA A 272 20.64 -2.18 3.99
C ALA A 272 22.09 -1.69 3.82
N LEU A 273 22.30 -0.57 3.12
CA LEU A 273 23.65 -0.07 2.87
C LEU A 273 24.36 0.36 4.18
N ASN A 274 23.62 0.88 5.15
CA ASN A 274 24.18 1.23 6.46
C ASN A 274 24.71 0.00 7.20
N ASP A 275 23.99 -1.12 7.14
CA ASP A 275 24.31 -2.36 7.84
C ASP A 275 25.58 -3.04 7.29
N LEU A 276 25.97 -2.75 6.04
CA LEU A 276 27.22 -3.28 5.45
C LEU A 276 28.48 -2.79 6.18
N VAL A 277 28.40 -1.61 6.81
CA VAL A 277 29.53 -0.93 7.46
C VAL A 277 29.33 -0.76 8.97
N ASP A 278 28.16 -1.09 9.50
CA ASP A 278 27.87 -1.04 10.94
C ASP A 278 28.38 -2.29 11.66
N PRO A 279 29.39 -2.19 12.55
CA PRO A 279 29.94 -3.31 13.29
C PRO A 279 28.91 -4.04 14.18
N ASP A 280 27.84 -3.36 14.59
CA ASP A 280 26.79 -3.90 15.44
C ASP A 280 25.70 -4.64 14.64
N SER A 281 25.78 -4.63 13.30
CA SER A 281 24.84 -5.36 12.44
C SER A 281 25.05 -6.88 12.54
N GLU A 282 23.95 -7.63 12.68
CA GLU A 282 23.96 -9.10 12.73
C GLU A 282 24.70 -9.74 11.55
N ARG A 283 24.65 -9.08 10.38
CA ARG A 283 25.20 -9.56 9.11
C ARG A 283 26.49 -8.85 8.72
N TYR A 284 27.11 -8.11 9.64
CA TYR A 284 28.35 -7.38 9.39
C TYR A 284 29.46 -8.32 8.89
N SER A 285 29.58 -9.52 9.46
CA SER A 285 30.62 -10.49 9.07
C SER A 285 30.54 -10.94 7.61
N GLU A 286 29.33 -10.96 7.03
CA GLU A 286 29.09 -11.38 5.63
C GLU A 286 29.57 -10.35 4.61
N ALA A 287 29.71 -9.08 5.00
CA ALA A 287 30.02 -7.95 4.12
C ALA A 287 31.51 -7.57 4.06
N ALA A 288 32.41 -8.47 4.47
CA ALA A 288 33.86 -8.20 4.51
C ALA A 288 34.45 -7.82 3.14
N GLU A 289 34.10 -8.56 2.09
CA GLU A 289 34.54 -8.27 0.71
C GLU A 289 34.03 -6.90 0.22
N PHE A 290 32.77 -6.56 0.52
CA PHE A 290 32.21 -5.26 0.19
C PHE A 290 32.98 -4.12 0.88
N ARG A 291 33.31 -4.29 2.16
CA ARG A 291 34.09 -3.31 2.93
C ARG A 291 35.50 -3.13 2.38
N GLU A 292 36.18 -4.21 2.03
CA GLU A 292 37.51 -4.14 1.41
C GLU A 292 37.48 -3.32 0.11
N ILE A 293 36.44 -3.49 -0.72
CA ILE A 293 36.30 -2.73 -1.98
C ILE A 293 36.13 -1.23 -1.71
N ILE A 294 35.28 -0.83 -0.76
CA ILE A 294 35.07 0.61 -0.46
C ILE A 294 36.27 1.24 0.27
N GLU A 295 37.11 0.44 0.95
CA GLU A 295 38.34 0.91 1.58
C GLU A 295 39.50 1.08 0.58
N THR A 296 39.55 0.21 -0.44
CA THR A 296 40.67 0.17 -1.41
C THR A 296 40.42 0.99 -2.66
N ASP A 297 39.16 1.18 -3.07
CA ASP A 297 38.80 1.91 -4.28
C ASP A 297 38.02 3.21 -3.98
N PRO A 298 38.64 4.39 -4.18
CA PRO A 298 37.99 5.68 -3.92
C PRO A 298 36.71 5.91 -4.72
N GLN A 299 36.62 5.40 -5.96
CA GLN A 299 35.40 5.54 -6.77
C GLN A 299 34.23 4.78 -6.14
N SER A 300 34.48 3.55 -5.67
CA SER A 300 33.48 2.74 -4.97
C SER A 300 33.05 3.36 -3.66
N GLN A 301 33.97 4.01 -2.94
CA GLN A 301 33.66 4.73 -1.71
C GLN A 301 32.68 5.89 -1.96
N GLU A 302 32.93 6.71 -2.98
CA GLU A 302 32.04 7.83 -3.34
C GLU A 302 30.67 7.34 -3.83
N VAL A 303 30.64 6.27 -4.64
CA VAL A 303 29.37 5.63 -5.06
C VAL A 303 28.58 5.15 -3.86
N PHE A 304 29.22 4.48 -2.90
CA PHE A 304 28.57 4.00 -1.70
C PHE A 304 28.01 5.14 -0.85
N LYS A 305 28.79 6.21 -0.66
CA LYS A 305 28.36 7.40 0.08
C LYS A 305 27.12 8.05 -0.55
N LEU A 306 27.10 8.20 -1.87
CA LEU A 306 25.94 8.75 -2.58
C LEU A 306 24.74 7.80 -2.53
N ALA A 307 24.97 6.50 -2.70
CA ALA A 307 23.92 5.48 -2.68
C ALA A 307 23.20 5.41 -1.33
N LYS A 308 23.91 5.64 -0.21
CA LYS A 308 23.29 5.72 1.12
C LYS A 308 22.21 6.80 1.22
N GLY A 309 22.40 7.94 0.52
CA GLY A 309 21.41 9.01 0.46
C GLY A 309 20.24 8.72 -0.48
N LEU A 310 20.40 7.77 -1.42
CA LEU A 310 19.35 7.38 -2.36
C LEU A 310 18.52 6.17 -1.90
N GLU A 311 19.10 5.31 -1.06
CA GLU A 311 18.41 4.14 -0.52
C GLU A 311 17.16 4.55 0.26
N SER A 312 16.11 3.75 0.15
CA SER A 312 14.81 3.95 0.82
C SER A 312 13.97 5.13 0.33
N LEU A 313 14.49 5.96 -0.57
CA LEU A 313 13.69 6.99 -1.24
C LEU A 313 12.65 6.36 -2.19
N LYS A 314 11.55 7.07 -2.43
CA LYS A 314 10.51 6.67 -3.38
C LYS A 314 10.90 7.12 -4.78
N ARG A 315 10.81 6.20 -5.75
CA ARG A 315 11.22 6.43 -7.14
C ARG A 315 10.04 6.69 -8.07
N GLN A 316 9.04 5.83 -7.98
CA GLN A 316 7.91 5.81 -8.90
C GLN A 316 6.72 5.18 -8.19
N TRP A 317 5.53 5.51 -8.65
CA TRP A 317 4.33 4.82 -8.25
C TRP A 317 4.01 3.71 -9.25
N GLY A 318 3.21 2.75 -8.81
CA GLY A 318 2.66 1.67 -9.60
C GLY A 318 1.29 1.29 -9.06
N VAL A 319 0.72 0.20 -9.55
CA VAL A 319 -0.58 -0.29 -9.10
C VAL A 319 -0.41 -1.63 -8.42
N HIS A 320 -1.06 -1.78 -7.26
CA HIS A 320 -1.01 -3.01 -6.48
C HIS A 320 -1.52 -4.17 -7.33
N ALA A 321 -0.72 -5.24 -7.37
CA ALA A 321 -1.00 -6.38 -8.24
C ALA A 321 -2.35 -7.03 -7.94
N ALA A 322 -2.82 -6.98 -6.68
CA ALA A 322 -4.08 -7.60 -6.25
C ALA A 322 -5.12 -6.63 -5.68
N GLY A 323 -4.70 -5.41 -5.31
CA GLY A 323 -5.41 -4.57 -4.35
C GLY A 323 -6.45 -3.70 -5.04
N VAL A 324 -7.70 -3.84 -4.63
CA VAL A 324 -8.82 -2.98 -5.05
C VAL A 324 -9.53 -2.55 -3.78
N ILE A 325 -9.78 -1.26 -3.64
CA ILE A 325 -10.58 -0.71 -2.57
C ILE A 325 -11.97 -0.37 -3.06
N MET A 326 -12.94 -0.52 -2.15
CA MET A 326 -14.33 -0.17 -2.35
C MET A 326 -14.78 0.66 -1.15
N SER A 327 -15.58 1.69 -1.39
CA SER A 327 -16.07 2.60 -0.35
C SER A 327 -17.60 2.76 -0.40
N ALA A 328 -18.21 2.93 0.78
CA ALA A 328 -19.62 3.31 0.92
C ALA A 328 -19.93 4.70 0.34
N GLU A 329 -18.93 5.56 0.29
CA GLU A 329 -19.00 6.97 -0.13
C GLU A 329 -18.03 7.22 -1.30
N PRO A 330 -18.24 8.28 -2.11
CA PRO A 330 -17.30 8.65 -3.17
C PRO A 330 -15.88 8.79 -2.62
N LEU A 331 -14.91 8.14 -3.26
CA LEU A 331 -13.53 8.08 -2.78
C LEU A 331 -12.91 9.48 -2.66
N MET A 332 -13.25 10.40 -3.57
CA MET A 332 -12.74 11.79 -3.54
C MET A 332 -13.14 12.57 -2.28
N ASP A 333 -14.20 12.15 -1.58
CA ASP A 333 -14.65 12.80 -0.34
C ASP A 333 -13.87 12.27 0.89
N VAL A 334 -13.06 11.23 0.72
CA VAL A 334 -12.38 10.52 1.82
C VAL A 334 -10.86 10.48 1.62
N ILE A 335 -10.41 10.10 0.43
CA ILE A 335 -8.99 9.93 0.11
C ILE A 335 -8.63 10.55 -1.26
N PRO A 336 -7.39 11.04 -1.40
CA PRO A 336 -6.89 11.44 -2.71
C PRO A 336 -6.80 10.23 -3.65
N ILE A 337 -7.25 10.42 -4.88
CA ILE A 337 -7.15 9.46 -5.97
C ILE A 337 -6.42 10.08 -7.16
N MET A 338 -5.96 9.25 -8.09
CA MET A 338 -5.34 9.65 -9.34
C MET A 338 -5.87 8.79 -10.49
N LYS A 339 -5.84 9.35 -11.69
CA LYS A 339 -6.20 8.65 -12.91
C LYS A 339 -4.94 8.40 -13.73
N ARG A 340 -4.68 7.14 -14.08
CA ARG A 340 -3.60 6.81 -15.02
C ARG A 340 -4.03 7.17 -16.44
N GLU A 341 -3.21 7.95 -17.14
CA GLU A 341 -3.55 8.46 -18.47
C GLU A 341 -3.65 7.35 -19.54
N GLU A 342 -2.82 6.31 -19.41
CA GLU A 342 -2.68 5.23 -20.40
C GLU A 342 -3.96 4.41 -20.62
N ASP A 343 -4.68 4.10 -19.54
CA ASP A 343 -5.85 3.22 -19.55
C ASP A 343 -7.06 3.78 -18.79
N GLY A 344 -6.92 4.96 -18.18
CA GLY A 344 -7.96 5.61 -17.41
C GLY A 344 -8.25 4.97 -16.05
N ALA A 345 -7.41 4.05 -15.58
CA ALA A 345 -7.58 3.41 -14.28
C ALA A 345 -7.57 4.43 -13.13
N ILE A 346 -8.54 4.30 -12.22
CA ILE A 346 -8.60 5.08 -10.97
C ILE A 346 -7.80 4.35 -9.89
N ILE A 347 -6.89 5.07 -9.25
CA ILE A 347 -5.91 4.54 -8.30
C ILE A 347 -5.90 5.44 -7.05
N THR A 348 -5.83 4.85 -5.86
CA THR A 348 -5.64 5.62 -4.61
C THR A 348 -4.28 6.35 -4.61
N GLN A 349 -4.14 7.41 -3.82
CA GLN A 349 -2.80 7.98 -3.53
C GLN A 349 -2.25 7.55 -2.17
N PHE A 350 -3.05 6.81 -1.38
CA PHE A 350 -2.59 6.08 -0.19
C PHE A 350 -2.35 4.62 -0.53
N ASP A 351 -1.30 4.02 0.03
CA ASP A 351 -1.10 2.58 -0.05
C ASP A 351 -2.13 1.83 0.83
N GLN A 352 -2.05 0.50 0.86
CA GLN A 352 -3.10 -0.33 1.47
C GLN A 352 -3.34 -0.01 2.97
N PRO A 353 -2.32 0.09 3.85
CA PRO A 353 -2.60 0.21 5.29
C PRO A 353 -3.37 1.49 5.67
N PRO A 354 -2.99 2.71 5.21
CA PRO A 354 -3.75 3.93 5.51
C PRO A 354 -5.14 3.97 4.87
N CYS A 355 -5.38 3.15 3.85
CA CYS A 355 -6.70 3.00 3.24
C CYS A 355 -7.64 2.10 4.06
N GLU A 356 -7.09 1.15 4.82
CA GLU A 356 -7.85 0.22 5.68
C GLU A 356 -8.02 0.75 7.11
N GLU A 357 -7.11 1.59 7.57
CA GLU A 357 -7.12 2.20 8.91
C GLU A 357 -8.08 3.36 9.03
#